data_AF-A0A6A4ZI65-F1
#
_entry.id   AF-A0A6A4ZI65-F1
#
_cell.length_a   1.000
_cell.length_b   1.000
_cell.length_c   1.000
_cell.angle_alpha   90.00
_cell.angle_beta   90.00
_cell.angle_gamma   90.00
#
_symmetry.space_group_name_H-M   'P 1'
#
loop_
_entity.id
_entity.type
_entity.pdbx_description
1 polymer ?
#
loop_
_entity_poly.entity_id
_entity_poly.type
_entity_poly.pdbx_seq_one_letter_code
_entity_poly.pdbx_strand_id
1 'polypeptide(L)'
;EENMFTPFDENQPQTYNEDDTRGKLVVAEERESGRVSQEVFLAYFNAVGGWTTVLAVLTIQSLWQGLQVSSDLWLSAWTSTGATLTTEEFQAQAKFQISVYSALAIGSSVMVVVRVLTVSFAGIRASKKMFDDMTKALLGAPMKFFDTNPVGRILNRFSGDINAVDGRLPNQFGFFLSTIFVLIFSLGTTIFVIKSLGLILVPLLWIYYNVASIYVQPAREMERLNKTTRSPLITHISESIDGAVVVRSFGAKQTRRFERLQQTKVN
;
A
#
# COMPACT_ATOMS: atom_id res chain seq x y z
N GLU A 1 51.30 19.43 -37.67
CA GLU A 1 50.62 18.65 -36.62
C GLU A 1 50.00 19.64 -35.65
N GLU A 2 48.69 19.85 -35.78
CA GLU A 2 47.95 20.87 -35.05
C GLU A 2 47.48 20.23 -33.73
N ASN A 3 48.06 20.71 -32.62
CA ASN A 3 47.78 20.16 -31.29
C ASN A 3 46.32 20.44 -30.91
N MET A 4 45.52 19.38 -30.96
CA MET A 4 44.09 19.33 -30.63
C MET A 4 43.83 19.35 -29.11
N PHE A 5 44.64 20.07 -28.34
CA PHE A 5 44.49 20.16 -26.89
C PHE A 5 44.48 21.62 -26.46
N THR A 6 43.28 22.15 -26.23
CA THR A 6 43.10 23.41 -25.51
C THR A 6 43.55 23.22 -24.06
N PRO A 7 44.54 23.99 -23.57
CA PRO A 7 45.00 23.89 -22.19
C PRO A 7 43.87 24.23 -21.22
N PHE A 8 43.82 23.52 -20.09
CA PHE A 8 42.91 23.85 -18.99
C PHE A 8 43.41 25.13 -18.31
N ASP A 9 42.66 26.22 -18.45
CA ASP A 9 42.97 27.50 -17.81
C ASP A 9 42.34 27.57 -16.42
N GLU A 10 43.15 27.44 -15.36
CA GLU A 10 42.70 27.48 -13.96
C GLU A 10 42.04 28.80 -13.56
N ASN A 11 42.25 29.87 -14.34
CA ASN A 11 41.71 31.20 -14.04
C ASN A 11 40.40 31.51 -14.76
N GLN A 12 39.88 30.60 -15.61
CA GLN A 12 38.54 30.76 -16.16
C GLN A 12 37.49 30.27 -15.15
N PRO A 13 36.53 31.12 -14.73
CA PRO A 13 35.40 30.63 -13.96
C PRO A 13 34.68 29.59 -14.80
N GLN A 14 34.44 28.39 -14.24
CA GLN A 14 33.66 27.37 -14.91
C GLN A 14 32.26 27.93 -15.20
N THR A 15 31.99 28.25 -16.47
CA THR A 15 30.71 28.84 -16.92
C THR A 15 29.60 27.79 -17.07
N TYR A 16 29.81 26.57 -16.59
CA TYR A 16 28.77 25.55 -16.50
C TYR A 16 27.77 25.97 -15.41
N ASN A 17 26.80 26.77 -15.81
CA ASN A 17 25.63 27.05 -14.99
C ASN A 17 24.79 25.76 -14.99
N GLU A 18 24.90 24.93 -13.94
CA GLU A 18 24.15 23.67 -13.83
C GLU A 18 22.61 23.88 -13.91
N ASP A 19 22.17 25.12 -13.64
CA ASP A 19 20.80 25.61 -13.72
C ASP A 19 20.33 25.97 -15.15
N ASP A 20 21.22 26.03 -16.15
CA ASP A 20 20.79 26.23 -17.55
C ASP A 20 20.17 24.93 -18.09
N THR A 21 18.85 24.96 -18.29
CA THR A 21 18.06 23.83 -18.77
C THR A 21 18.01 23.74 -20.30
N ARG A 22 18.58 24.70 -21.02
CA ARG A 22 18.60 24.71 -22.50
C ARG A 22 19.52 23.60 -23.01
N GLY A 23 18.94 22.54 -23.57
CA GLY A 23 19.67 21.43 -24.20
C GLY A 23 19.68 20.11 -23.42
N LYS A 24 19.10 20.06 -22.21
CA LYS A 24 18.84 18.79 -21.51
C LYS A 24 17.67 18.07 -22.19
N LEU A 25 17.99 17.01 -22.94
CA LEU A 25 16.97 16.16 -23.59
C LEU A 25 16.18 15.37 -22.54
N VAL A 26 16.84 14.89 -21.50
CA VAL A 26 16.20 14.12 -20.42
C VAL A 26 15.60 15.04 -19.38
N VAL A 27 14.27 15.05 -19.28
CA VAL A 27 13.53 15.80 -18.26
C VAL A 27 13.64 15.06 -16.92
N ALA A 28 14.01 15.77 -15.84
CA ALA A 28 14.01 15.22 -14.49
C ALA A 28 12.59 14.78 -14.09
N GLU A 29 12.46 13.68 -13.34
CA GLU A 29 11.15 13.13 -13.01
C GLU A 29 10.39 14.06 -12.07
N GLU A 30 9.26 14.60 -12.53
CA GLU A 30 8.42 15.48 -11.74
C GLU A 30 7.75 14.67 -10.62
N ARG A 31 8.03 15.04 -9.38
CA ARG A 31 7.40 14.44 -8.20
C ARG A 31 6.23 15.30 -7.77
N GLU A 32 5.03 14.87 -8.10
CA GLU A 32 3.81 15.47 -7.57
C GLU A 32 3.84 15.46 -6.03
N SER A 33 3.69 16.63 -5.42
CA SER A 33 3.71 16.80 -3.97
C SER A 33 2.34 17.28 -3.49
N GLY A 34 1.69 16.50 -2.60
CA GLY A 34 0.38 16.85 -2.07
C GLY A 34 -0.61 15.69 -1.99
N ARG A 35 -1.90 16.02 -1.95
CA ARG A 35 -3.00 15.04 -1.94
C ARG A 35 -3.21 14.53 -3.37
N VAL A 36 -3.37 13.22 -3.53
CA VAL A 36 -3.71 12.59 -4.81
C VAL A 36 -5.05 13.15 -5.31
N SER A 37 -5.13 13.52 -6.60
CA SER A 37 -6.35 14.06 -7.18
C SER A 37 -7.47 13.02 -7.15
N GLN A 38 -8.72 13.48 -6.96
CA GLN A 38 -9.89 12.60 -6.98
C GLN A 38 -10.08 11.92 -8.34
N GLU A 39 -9.62 12.56 -9.40
CA GLU A 39 -9.63 12.01 -10.76
C GLU A 39 -8.85 10.70 -10.86
N VAL A 40 -7.68 10.60 -10.21
CA VAL A 40 -6.88 9.35 -10.19
C VAL A 40 -7.63 8.22 -9.48
N PHE A 41 -8.31 8.54 -8.36
CA PHE A 41 -9.15 7.56 -7.67
C PHE A 41 -10.32 7.10 -8.54
N LEU A 42 -10.99 8.04 -9.22
CA LEU A 42 -12.11 7.73 -10.12
C LEU A 42 -11.66 6.93 -11.34
N ALA A 43 -10.48 7.21 -11.89
CA ALA A 43 -9.89 6.45 -12.99
C ALA A 43 -9.64 4.99 -12.59
N TYR A 44 -9.01 4.76 -11.42
CA TYR A 44 -8.82 3.42 -10.88
C TYR A 44 -10.15 2.72 -10.59
N PHE A 45 -11.10 3.42 -9.96
CA PHE A 45 -12.44 2.91 -9.68
C PHE A 45 -13.18 2.48 -10.95
N ASN A 46 -13.13 3.30 -12.01
CA ASN A 46 -13.70 2.95 -13.30
C ASN A 46 -12.98 1.75 -13.93
N ALA A 47 -11.66 1.62 -13.72
CA ALA A 47 -10.89 0.50 -14.22
C ALA A 47 -11.22 -0.84 -13.55
N VAL A 48 -11.54 -0.81 -12.25
CA VAL A 48 -12.02 -1.96 -11.48
C VAL A 48 -13.38 -2.50 -11.98
N GLY A 49 -14.16 -1.67 -12.67
CA GLY A 49 -15.51 -2.00 -13.14
C GLY A 49 -16.60 -1.10 -12.56
N GLY A 50 -16.22 -0.05 -11.83
CA GLY A 50 -17.12 0.99 -11.35
C GLY A 50 -18.07 0.52 -10.24
N TRP A 51 -19.30 1.05 -10.25
CA TRP A 51 -20.25 0.89 -9.14
C TRP A 51 -20.74 -0.54 -8.96
N THR A 52 -20.85 -1.32 -10.03
CA THR A 52 -21.30 -2.72 -9.96
C THR A 52 -20.33 -3.59 -9.18
N THR A 53 -19.02 -3.47 -9.44
CA THR A 53 -17.98 -4.18 -8.68
C THR A 53 -17.97 -3.74 -7.22
N VAL A 54 -18.14 -2.44 -6.95
CA VAL A 54 -18.15 -1.94 -5.57
C VAL A 54 -19.36 -2.44 -4.79
N LEU A 55 -20.56 -2.42 -5.38
CA LEU A 55 -21.73 -3.02 -4.75
C LEU A 55 -21.52 -4.51 -4.46
N ALA A 56 -20.95 -5.27 -5.40
CA ALA A 56 -20.66 -6.68 -5.19
C ALA A 56 -19.64 -6.92 -4.05
N VAL A 57 -18.58 -6.11 -3.97
CA VAL A 57 -17.60 -6.20 -2.88
C VAL A 57 -18.25 -5.85 -1.54
N LEU A 58 -19.09 -4.80 -1.48
CA LEU A 58 -19.77 -4.39 -0.26
C LEU A 58 -20.78 -5.44 0.23
N THR A 59 -21.54 -6.07 -0.68
CA THR A 59 -22.48 -7.15 -0.31
C THR A 59 -21.73 -8.37 0.21
N ILE A 60 -20.66 -8.80 -0.47
CA ILE A 60 -19.83 -9.93 -0.05
C ILE A 60 -19.18 -9.68 1.32
N GLN A 61 -18.66 -8.47 1.56
CA GLN A 61 -18.10 -8.07 2.85
C GLN A 61 -19.16 -8.08 3.96
N SER A 62 -20.35 -7.55 3.68
CA SER A 62 -21.47 -7.55 4.62
C SER A 62 -21.92 -8.97 4.98
N LEU A 63 -22.03 -9.86 3.98
CA LEU A 63 -22.43 -11.25 4.18
C LEU A 63 -21.38 -12.03 4.98
N TRP A 64 -20.10 -11.87 4.66
CA TRP A 64 -19.01 -12.50 5.41
C TRP A 64 -19.06 -12.10 6.89
N GLN A 65 -19.06 -10.78 7.16
CA GLN A 65 -19.07 -10.27 8.53
C GLN A 65 -20.36 -10.62 9.27
N GLY A 66 -21.50 -10.60 8.58
CA GLY A 66 -22.79 -10.98 9.12
C GLY A 66 -22.84 -12.45 9.54
N LEU A 67 -22.32 -13.38 8.72
CA LEU A 67 -22.23 -14.80 9.07
C LEU A 67 -21.30 -15.03 10.26
N GLN A 68 -20.16 -14.32 10.29
CA GLN A 68 -19.21 -14.42 11.39
C GLN A 68 -19.85 -13.97 12.71
N VAL A 69 -20.46 -12.78 12.72
CA VAL A 69 -21.20 -12.27 13.90
C VAL A 69 -22.35 -13.18 14.29
N SER A 70 -23.10 -13.72 13.32
CA SER A 70 -24.20 -14.64 13.61
C SER A 70 -23.70 -15.92 14.29
N SER A 71 -22.56 -16.45 13.84
CA SER A 71 -21.89 -17.60 14.47
C SER A 71 -21.51 -17.30 15.92
N ASP A 72 -20.91 -16.13 16.17
CA ASP A 72 -20.48 -15.71 17.51
C ASP A 72 -21.68 -15.50 18.46
N LEU A 73 -22.73 -14.83 17.98
CA LEU A 73 -23.96 -14.61 18.75
C LEU A 73 -24.70 -15.92 19.02
N TRP A 74 -24.72 -16.85 18.06
CA TRP A 74 -25.33 -18.16 18.24
C TRP A 74 -24.61 -18.96 19.32
N LEU A 75 -23.28 -18.98 19.29
CA LEU A 75 -22.46 -19.63 20.31
C LEU A 75 -22.67 -18.98 21.69
N SER A 76 -22.72 -17.65 21.75
CA SER A 76 -22.99 -16.91 23.00
C SER A 76 -24.38 -17.23 23.57
N ALA A 77 -25.41 -17.28 22.73
CA ALA A 77 -26.77 -17.62 23.14
C ALA A 77 -26.84 -19.06 23.66
N TRP A 78 -26.27 -20.02 22.93
CA TRP A 78 -26.28 -21.43 23.34
C TRP A 78 -25.52 -21.67 24.65
N THR A 79 -24.33 -21.09 24.80
CA THR A 79 -23.51 -21.26 26.01
C THR A 79 -24.16 -20.62 27.25
N SER A 80 -24.91 -19.52 27.07
CA SER A 80 -25.66 -18.91 28.18
C SER A 80 -26.76 -19.82 28.75
N THR A 81 -27.35 -20.71 27.92
CA THR A 81 -28.41 -21.63 28.34
C THR A 81 -27.87 -22.77 29.24
N GLY A 82 -26.55 -23.01 29.22
CA GLY A 82 -25.90 -23.99 30.10
C GLY A 82 -25.96 -23.64 31.58
N ALA A 83 -26.20 -22.38 31.94
CA ALA A 83 -26.39 -21.96 33.33
C ALA A 83 -27.81 -22.25 33.87
N THR A 84 -28.78 -22.50 32.99
CA THR A 84 -30.20 -22.62 33.34
C THR A 84 -30.80 -24.01 33.11
N LEU A 85 -30.24 -24.81 32.20
CA LEU A 85 -30.74 -26.14 31.86
C LEU A 85 -30.05 -27.25 32.68
N THR A 86 -30.75 -28.37 32.82
CA THR A 86 -30.13 -29.61 33.34
C THR A 86 -29.14 -30.20 32.32
N THR A 87 -28.16 -30.96 32.81
CA THR A 87 -27.11 -31.56 31.95
C THR A 87 -27.69 -32.43 30.83
N GLU A 88 -28.79 -33.15 31.10
CA GLU A 88 -29.43 -34.05 30.11
C GLU A 88 -30.14 -33.26 28.99
N GLU A 89 -30.85 -32.19 29.32
CA GLU A 89 -31.52 -31.32 28.34
C GLU A 89 -30.52 -30.57 27.48
N PHE A 90 -29.42 -30.10 28.09
CA PHE A 90 -28.33 -29.44 27.37
C PHE A 90 -27.66 -30.40 26.36
N GLN A 91 -27.41 -31.65 26.76
CA GLN A 91 -26.85 -32.67 25.86
C GLN A 91 -27.82 -33.05 24.74
N ALA A 92 -29.13 -33.11 25.00
CA ALA A 92 -30.15 -33.39 23.99
C ALA A 92 -30.18 -32.31 22.89
N GLN A 93 -30.02 -31.04 23.25
CA GLN A 93 -30.01 -29.91 22.31
C GLN A 93 -28.64 -29.67 21.67
N ALA A 94 -27.54 -30.14 22.28
CA ALA A 94 -26.18 -29.87 21.84
C ALA A 94 -25.92 -30.26 20.37
N LYS A 95 -26.45 -31.41 19.92
CA LYS A 95 -26.25 -31.86 18.52
C LYS A 95 -26.81 -30.84 17.51
N PHE A 96 -28.00 -30.31 17.77
CA PHE A 96 -28.62 -29.30 16.91
C PHE A 96 -27.84 -27.98 16.97
N GLN A 97 -27.51 -27.51 18.17
CA GLN A 97 -26.83 -26.23 18.36
C GLN A 97 -25.42 -26.20 17.75
N ILE A 98 -24.66 -27.28 17.93
CA ILE A 98 -23.35 -27.45 17.30
C ILE A 98 -23.48 -27.49 15.78
N SER A 99 -24.48 -28.20 15.24
CA SER A 99 -24.66 -28.29 13.79
C SER A 99 -24.91 -26.94 13.14
N VAL A 100 -25.75 -26.09 13.75
CA VAL A 100 -26.03 -24.73 13.26
C VAL A 100 -24.80 -23.83 13.38
N TYR A 101 -24.12 -23.86 14.53
CA TYR A 101 -22.86 -23.12 14.73
C TYR A 101 -21.80 -23.52 13.69
N SER A 102 -21.59 -24.83 13.49
CA SER A 102 -20.63 -25.33 12.49
C SER A 102 -21.00 -24.92 11.07
N ALA A 103 -22.29 -24.93 10.71
CA ALA A 103 -22.73 -24.48 9.39
C ALA A 103 -22.45 -22.98 9.17
N LEU A 104 -22.71 -22.14 10.18
CA LEU A 104 -22.41 -20.70 10.13
C LEU A 104 -20.90 -20.42 10.06
N ALA A 105 -20.09 -21.13 10.85
CA ALA A 105 -18.63 -20.99 10.86
C ALA A 105 -17.97 -21.47 9.56
N ILE A 106 -18.45 -22.58 8.98
CA ILE A 106 -17.99 -23.05 7.66
C ILE A 106 -18.42 -22.05 6.59
N GLY A 107 -19.67 -21.56 6.64
CA GLY A 107 -20.18 -20.55 5.73
C GLY A 107 -19.34 -19.26 5.75
N SER A 108 -19.02 -18.74 6.94
CA SER A 108 -18.15 -17.56 7.07
C SER A 108 -16.73 -17.82 6.55
N SER A 109 -16.19 -19.01 6.80
CA SER A 109 -14.86 -19.43 6.29
C SER A 109 -14.82 -19.48 4.76
N VAL A 110 -15.84 -20.05 4.11
CA VAL A 110 -15.98 -20.04 2.64
C VAL A 110 -16.08 -18.60 2.13
N MET A 111 -16.84 -17.74 2.82
CA MET A 111 -16.97 -16.35 2.45
C MET A 111 -15.66 -15.55 2.52
N VAL A 112 -14.71 -15.93 3.40
CA VAL A 112 -13.34 -15.35 3.38
C VAL A 112 -12.68 -15.58 2.03
N VAL A 113 -12.76 -16.81 1.51
CA VAL A 113 -12.16 -17.16 0.21
C VAL A 113 -12.83 -16.38 -0.91
N VAL A 114 -14.18 -16.36 -0.95
CA VAL A 114 -14.95 -15.61 -1.96
C VAL A 114 -14.58 -14.12 -1.95
N ARG A 115 -14.46 -13.53 -0.76
CA ARG A 115 -14.06 -12.13 -0.57
C ARG A 115 -12.67 -11.86 -1.11
N VAL A 116 -11.68 -12.67 -0.74
CA VAL A 116 -10.29 -12.50 -1.21
C VAL A 116 -10.23 -12.63 -2.73
N LEU A 117 -10.87 -13.65 -3.30
CA LEU A 117 -10.90 -13.84 -4.75
C LEU A 117 -11.56 -12.65 -5.45
N THR A 118 -12.68 -12.15 -4.95
CA THR A 118 -13.39 -11.01 -5.56
C THR A 118 -12.51 -9.75 -5.61
N VAL A 119 -11.83 -9.42 -4.51
CA VAL A 119 -10.93 -8.26 -4.47
C VAL A 119 -9.72 -8.46 -5.39
N SER A 120 -9.15 -9.66 -5.42
CA SER A 120 -8.03 -9.99 -6.32
C SER A 120 -8.43 -9.91 -7.79
N PHE A 121 -9.58 -10.46 -8.18
CA PHE A 121 -10.07 -10.37 -9.56
C PHE A 121 -10.38 -8.93 -9.97
N ALA A 122 -10.98 -8.13 -9.07
CA ALA A 122 -11.21 -6.71 -9.26
C ALA A 122 -9.89 -5.94 -9.49
N GLY A 123 -8.86 -6.23 -8.69
CA GLY A 123 -7.53 -5.67 -8.82
C GLY A 123 -6.83 -6.04 -10.14
N ILE A 124 -6.83 -7.33 -10.49
CA ILE A 124 -6.24 -7.81 -11.75
C ILE A 124 -6.95 -7.19 -12.96
N ARG A 125 -8.28 -7.07 -12.92
CA ARG A 125 -9.05 -6.40 -13.98
C ARG A 125 -8.64 -4.94 -14.15
N ALA A 126 -8.48 -4.21 -13.05
CA ALA A 126 -8.03 -2.82 -13.08
C ALA A 126 -6.61 -2.70 -13.62
N SER A 127 -5.68 -3.53 -13.13
CA SER A 127 -4.30 -3.57 -13.59
C SER A 127 -4.21 -3.86 -15.08
N LYS A 128 -4.94 -4.88 -15.58
CA LYS A 128 -4.98 -5.20 -17.00
C LYS A 128 -5.47 -4.01 -17.83
N LYS A 129 -6.56 -3.36 -17.43
CA LYS A 129 -7.08 -2.21 -18.15
C LYS A 129 -6.07 -1.05 -18.18
N MET A 130 -5.46 -0.73 -17.04
CA MET A 130 -4.47 0.34 -16.96
C MET A 130 -3.21 0.03 -17.77
N PHE A 131 -2.78 -1.23 -17.77
CA PHE A 131 -1.66 -1.70 -18.60
C PHE A 131 -1.97 -1.57 -20.09
N ASP A 132 -3.15 -2.01 -20.52
CA ASP A 132 -3.60 -1.92 -21.92
C ASP A 132 -3.71 -0.45 -22.37
N ASP A 133 -4.32 0.41 -21.54
CA ASP A 133 -4.46 1.84 -21.80
C ASP A 133 -3.09 2.54 -21.88
N MET A 134 -2.16 2.20 -20.98
CA MET A 134 -0.78 2.71 -20.99
C MET A 134 0.01 2.24 -22.21
N THR A 135 -0.14 0.96 -22.60
CA THR A 135 0.50 0.39 -23.80
C THR A 135 0.00 1.08 -25.05
N LYS A 136 -1.32 1.28 -25.16
CA LYS A 136 -1.93 1.97 -26.31
C LYS A 136 -1.45 3.42 -26.41
N ALA A 137 -1.36 4.13 -25.29
CA ALA A 137 -0.84 5.49 -25.26
C ALA A 137 0.65 5.55 -25.66
N LEU A 138 1.46 4.60 -25.18
CA LEU A 138 2.89 4.54 -25.50
C LEU A 138 3.13 4.28 -26.99
N LEU A 139 2.39 3.36 -27.60
CA LEU A 139 2.53 3.05 -29.04
C LEU A 139 2.09 4.22 -29.93
N GLY A 140 1.19 5.08 -29.45
CA GLY A 140 0.74 6.29 -30.15
C GLY A 140 1.58 7.54 -29.85
N ALA A 141 2.63 7.43 -29.02
CA ALA A 141 3.42 8.59 -28.60
C ALA A 141 4.36 9.07 -29.72
N PRO A 142 4.57 10.39 -29.89
CA PRO A 142 5.50 10.93 -30.87
C PRO A 142 6.95 10.63 -30.49
N MET A 143 7.88 10.62 -31.45
CA MET A 143 9.30 10.32 -31.20
C MET A 143 9.92 11.22 -30.11
N LYS A 144 9.49 12.49 -30.04
CA LYS A 144 9.88 13.44 -28.98
C LYS A 144 9.64 12.90 -27.56
N PHE A 145 8.61 12.09 -27.34
CA PHE A 145 8.37 11.47 -26.03
C PHE A 145 9.50 10.51 -25.65
N PHE A 146 9.99 9.71 -26.60
CA PHE A 146 11.07 8.75 -26.39
C PHE A 146 12.44 9.43 -26.26
N ASP A 147 12.65 10.55 -26.93
CA ASP A 147 13.87 11.35 -26.78
C ASP A 147 13.95 12.04 -25.40
N THR A 148 12.80 12.35 -24.80
CA THR A 148 12.72 13.06 -23.51
C THR A 148 12.57 12.14 -22.29
N ASN A 149 12.10 10.91 -22.50
CA ASN A 149 11.87 9.94 -21.44
C ASN A 149 12.80 8.73 -21.62
N PRO A 150 13.76 8.51 -20.69
CA PRO A 150 14.68 7.39 -20.80
C PRO A 150 13.92 6.07 -20.70
N VAL A 151 14.37 5.06 -21.45
CA VAL A 151 13.75 3.72 -21.49
C VAL A 151 13.59 3.11 -20.10
N GLY A 152 14.54 3.35 -19.19
CA GLY A 152 14.45 2.88 -17.80
C GLY A 152 13.25 3.45 -17.03
N ARG A 153 12.83 4.69 -17.29
CA ARG A 153 11.63 5.28 -16.67
C ARG A 153 10.38 4.57 -17.15
N ILE A 154 10.27 4.35 -18.46
CA ILE A 154 9.14 3.62 -19.05
C ILE A 154 9.08 2.21 -18.45
N LEU A 155 10.21 1.51 -18.36
CA LEU A 155 10.29 0.18 -17.76
C LEU A 155 9.84 0.17 -16.29
N ASN A 156 10.25 1.17 -15.49
CA ASN A 156 9.81 1.30 -14.09
C ASN A 156 8.30 1.49 -13.96
N ARG A 157 7.66 2.22 -14.88
CA ARG A 157 6.18 2.36 -14.90
C ARG A 157 5.50 1.03 -15.25
N PHE A 158 5.99 0.33 -16.27
CA PHE A 158 5.43 -0.97 -16.70
C PHE A 158 5.68 -2.11 -15.71
N SER A 159 6.73 -2.03 -14.89
CA SER A 159 7.07 -3.03 -13.89
C SER A 159 6.64 -2.62 -12.48
N GLY A 160 7.33 -1.64 -11.89
CA GLY A 160 7.15 -1.22 -10.51
C GLY A 160 5.76 -0.67 -10.19
N ASP A 161 5.25 0.24 -11.03
CA ASP A 161 3.95 0.86 -10.78
C ASP A 161 2.80 -0.10 -11.07
N ILE A 162 2.87 -0.86 -12.17
CA ILE A 162 1.87 -1.91 -12.46
C ILE A 162 1.87 -2.99 -11.37
N ASN A 163 3.04 -3.35 -10.82
CA ASN A 163 3.14 -4.26 -9.67
C ASN A 163 2.57 -3.65 -8.36
N ALA A 164 2.45 -2.33 -8.27
CA ALA A 164 1.71 -1.70 -7.19
C ALA A 164 0.20 -1.79 -7.43
N VAL A 165 -0.23 -1.65 -8.68
CA VAL A 165 -1.65 -1.68 -9.09
C VAL A 165 -2.24 -3.10 -9.08
N ASP A 166 -1.47 -4.12 -9.44
CA ASP A 166 -1.94 -5.51 -9.51
C ASP A 166 -2.10 -6.19 -8.14
N GLY A 167 -1.24 -5.88 -7.18
CA GLY A 167 -1.12 -6.63 -5.94
C GLY A 167 -1.17 -5.75 -4.71
N ARG A 168 -0.40 -4.66 -4.67
CA ARG A 168 -0.30 -3.84 -3.44
C ARG A 168 -1.59 -3.07 -3.15
N LEU A 169 -2.14 -2.37 -4.14
CA LEU A 169 -3.37 -1.60 -3.98
C LEU A 169 -4.58 -2.48 -3.64
N PRO A 170 -4.90 -3.56 -4.39
CA PRO A 170 -6.04 -4.41 -4.08
C PRO A 170 -5.94 -5.02 -2.68
N ASN A 171 -4.76 -5.46 -2.26
CA ASN A 171 -4.55 -5.99 -0.91
C ASN A 171 -4.80 -4.93 0.16
N GLN A 172 -4.23 -3.73 0.03
CA GLN A 172 -4.44 -2.65 1.00
C GLN A 172 -5.91 -2.24 1.10
N PHE A 173 -6.60 -2.09 -0.04
CA PHE A 173 -8.04 -1.82 -0.06
C PHE A 173 -8.85 -2.95 0.57
N GLY A 174 -8.52 -4.20 0.26
CA GLY A 174 -9.18 -5.38 0.83
C GLY A 174 -9.04 -5.46 2.35
N PHE A 175 -7.84 -5.21 2.89
CA PHE A 175 -7.59 -5.13 4.33
C PHE A 175 -8.32 -3.95 4.96
N PHE A 176 -8.21 -2.75 4.40
CA PHE A 176 -8.89 -1.56 4.90
C PHE A 176 -10.39 -1.77 5.01
N LEU A 177 -11.02 -2.30 3.95
CA LEU A 177 -12.44 -2.55 3.92
C LEU A 177 -12.84 -3.60 4.97
N SER A 178 -12.10 -4.71 5.06
CA SER A 178 -12.31 -5.73 6.08
C SER A 178 -12.28 -5.15 7.49
N THR A 179 -11.28 -4.31 7.79
CA THR A 179 -11.11 -3.71 9.11
C THR A 179 -12.29 -2.79 9.44
N ILE A 180 -12.77 -1.99 8.48
CA ILE A 180 -13.95 -1.15 8.66
C ILE A 180 -15.20 -1.99 8.94
N PHE A 181 -15.43 -3.05 8.18
CA PHE A 181 -16.60 -3.92 8.39
C PHE A 181 -16.56 -4.63 9.73
N VAL A 182 -15.41 -5.19 10.12
CA VAL A 182 -15.19 -5.77 11.44
C VAL A 182 -15.47 -4.74 12.54
N LEU A 183 -14.94 -3.52 12.39
CA LEU A 183 -15.14 -2.44 13.35
C LEU A 183 -16.62 -2.07 13.48
N ILE A 184 -17.32 -1.81 12.36
CA ILE A 184 -18.73 -1.41 12.35
C ILE A 184 -19.60 -2.50 13.00
N PHE A 185 -19.43 -3.75 12.59
CA PHE A 185 -20.22 -4.84 13.12
C PHE A 185 -19.89 -5.13 14.60
N SER A 186 -18.62 -5.07 15.00
CA SER A 186 -18.19 -5.27 16.39
C SER A 186 -18.74 -4.18 17.32
N LEU A 187 -18.69 -2.91 16.89
CA LEU A 187 -19.32 -1.83 17.65
C LEU A 187 -20.84 -2.00 17.70
N GLY A 188 -21.46 -2.38 16.58
CA GLY A 188 -22.90 -2.64 16.49
C GLY A 188 -23.36 -3.77 17.42
N THR A 189 -22.67 -4.91 17.43
CA THR A 189 -22.96 -6.02 18.33
C THR A 189 -22.71 -5.65 19.79
N THR A 190 -21.63 -4.92 20.08
CA THR A 190 -21.34 -4.45 21.44
C THR A 190 -22.47 -3.57 21.98
N ILE A 191 -22.95 -2.60 21.19
CA ILE A 191 -24.07 -1.73 21.57
C ILE A 191 -25.35 -2.55 21.76
N PHE A 192 -25.62 -3.50 20.86
CA PHE A 192 -26.80 -4.36 20.93
C PHE A 192 -26.83 -5.25 22.19
N VAL A 193 -25.70 -5.90 22.51
CA VAL A 193 -25.59 -6.83 23.65
C VAL A 193 -25.62 -6.09 24.99
N ILE A 194 -24.87 -4.98 25.10
CA ILE A 194 -24.67 -4.26 26.36
C ILE A 194 -25.80 -3.23 26.62
N LYS A 195 -26.61 -2.92 25.61
CA LYS A 195 -27.77 -1.99 25.67
C LYS A 195 -27.38 -0.63 26.28
N SER A 196 -27.94 -0.26 27.43
CA SER A 196 -27.76 1.05 28.06
C SER A 196 -26.32 1.33 28.51
N LEU A 197 -25.56 0.30 28.89
CA LEU A 197 -24.13 0.43 29.21
C LEU A 197 -23.28 0.70 27.96
N GLY A 198 -23.82 0.48 26.75
CA GLY A 198 -23.16 0.80 25.48
C GLY A 198 -22.94 2.31 25.27
N LEU A 199 -23.65 3.17 26.02
CA LEU A 199 -23.40 4.62 26.00
C LEU A 199 -22.00 5.00 26.50
N ILE A 200 -21.33 4.14 27.29
CA ILE A 200 -19.93 4.33 27.73
C ILE A 200 -18.95 4.30 26.53
N LEU A 201 -19.37 3.74 25.39
CA LEU A 201 -18.57 3.71 24.17
C LEU A 201 -18.36 5.12 23.58
N VAL A 202 -19.31 6.03 23.78
CA VAL A 202 -19.24 7.41 23.26
C VAL A 202 -18.07 8.20 23.86
N PRO A 203 -17.91 8.31 25.19
CA PRO A 203 -16.74 8.96 25.78
C PRO A 203 -15.45 8.22 25.47
N LEU A 204 -15.46 6.88 25.33
CA LEU A 204 -14.28 6.12 24.94
C LEU A 204 -13.80 6.46 23.51
N LEU A 205 -14.71 6.56 22.55
CA LEU A 205 -14.41 6.98 21.18
C LEU A 205 -13.90 8.42 21.14
N TRP A 206 -14.43 9.29 21.99
CA TRP A 206 -13.93 10.66 22.13
C TRP A 206 -12.49 10.69 22.66
N ILE A 207 -12.15 9.91 23.69
CA ILE A 207 -10.78 9.78 24.19
C ILE A 207 -9.87 9.23 23.09
N TYR A 208 -10.29 8.18 22.39
CA TYR A 208 -9.54 7.59 21.28
C TYR A 208 -9.24 8.61 20.18
N TYR A 209 -10.23 9.42 19.79
CA TYR A 209 -10.06 10.47 18.80
C TYR A 209 -9.02 11.52 19.24
N ASN A 210 -9.04 11.94 20.51
CA ASN A 210 -8.07 12.89 21.04
C ASN A 210 -6.65 12.31 21.06
N VAL A 211 -6.48 11.07 21.50
CA VAL A 211 -5.17 10.41 21.49
C VAL A 211 -4.66 10.22 20.07
N ALA A 212 -5.53 9.79 19.16
CA ALA A 212 -5.18 9.59 17.75
C ALA A 212 -4.77 10.90 17.07
N SER A 213 -5.47 12.01 17.32
CA SER A 213 -5.14 13.31 16.73
C SER A 213 -3.76 13.81 17.17
N ILE A 214 -3.40 13.58 18.44
CA ILE A 214 -2.07 13.89 18.98
C ILE A 214 -1.01 12.96 18.39
N TYR A 215 -1.29 11.66 18.25
CA TYR A 215 -0.33 10.66 17.77
C TYR A 215 -0.01 10.78 16.27
N VAL A 216 -1.01 11.12 15.45
CA VAL A 216 -0.87 11.16 13.98
C VAL A 216 0.18 12.19 13.53
N GLN A 217 0.31 13.32 14.22
CA GLN A 217 1.28 14.37 13.84
C GLN A 217 2.74 13.90 14.01
N PRO A 218 3.21 13.45 15.20
CA PRO A 218 4.53 12.87 15.37
C PRO A 218 4.78 11.65 14.50
N ALA A 219 3.79 10.76 14.34
CA ALA A 219 3.95 9.56 13.52
C ALA A 219 4.24 9.90 12.05
N ARG A 220 3.53 10.91 11.49
CA ARG A 220 3.81 11.41 10.14
C ARG A 220 5.20 12.03 10.01
N GLU A 221 5.64 12.77 11.03
CA GLU A 221 6.96 13.40 11.02
C GLU A 221 8.10 12.38 11.17
N MET A 222 7.91 11.37 12.02
CA MET A 222 8.80 10.22 12.14
C MET A 222 8.94 9.47 10.82
N GLU A 223 7.82 9.22 10.13
CA GLU A 223 7.84 8.58 8.81
C GLU A 223 8.52 9.45 7.74
N ARG A 224 8.34 10.78 7.82
CA ARG A 224 9.07 11.73 6.95
C ARG A 224 10.58 11.65 7.22
N LEU A 225 10.99 11.73 8.48
CA LEU A 225 12.40 11.63 8.87
C LEU A 225 13.01 10.29 8.44
N ASN A 226 12.31 9.18 8.67
CA ASN A 226 12.75 7.86 8.25
C ASN A 226 12.99 7.80 6.73
N LYS A 227 12.07 8.35 5.93
CA LYS A 227 12.24 8.44 4.47
C LYS A 227 13.40 9.34 4.05
N THR A 228 13.52 10.53 4.66
CA THR A 228 14.56 11.51 4.34
C THR A 228 15.95 11.01 4.73
N THR A 229 16.10 10.28 5.84
CA THR A 229 17.39 9.72 6.28
C THR A 229 17.76 8.46 5.51
N ARG A 230 16.78 7.61 5.17
CA ARG A 230 17.03 6.35 4.46
C ARG A 230 17.38 6.53 2.99
N SER A 231 16.82 7.54 2.32
CA SER A 231 17.04 7.74 0.88
C SER A 231 18.52 7.98 0.53
N PRO A 232 19.25 8.92 1.17
CA PRO A 232 20.67 9.14 0.87
C PRO A 232 21.54 7.91 1.14
N LEU A 233 21.22 7.11 2.15
CA LEU A 233 21.96 5.88 2.46
C LEU A 233 21.84 4.85 1.33
N ILE A 234 20.62 4.64 0.81
CA ILE A 234 20.38 3.74 -0.33
C ILE A 234 21.09 4.26 -1.58
N THR A 235 20.98 5.57 -1.86
CA THR A 235 21.68 6.20 -2.98
C THR A 235 23.18 5.99 -2.89
N HIS A 236 23.78 6.26 -1.73
CA HIS A 236 25.22 6.05 -1.52
C HIS A 236 25.61 4.59 -1.74
N ILE A 237 24.84 3.62 -1.24
CA ILE A 237 25.12 2.19 -1.48
C ILE A 237 25.03 1.84 -2.97
N SER A 238 24.04 2.37 -3.69
CA SER A 238 23.88 2.13 -5.14
C SER A 238 25.08 2.68 -5.92
N GLU A 239 25.42 3.95 -5.71
CA GLU A 239 26.58 4.61 -6.35
C GLU A 239 27.89 3.89 -6.04
N SER A 240 28.02 3.35 -4.82
CA SER A 240 29.17 2.56 -4.39
C SER A 240 29.30 1.26 -5.17
N ILE A 241 28.19 0.57 -5.43
CA ILE A 241 28.16 -0.68 -6.20
C ILE A 241 28.48 -0.41 -7.67
N ASP A 242 27.82 0.59 -8.26
CA ASP A 242 28.02 0.97 -9.66
C ASP A 242 29.46 1.47 -9.91
N GLY A 243 30.00 2.26 -8.98
CA GLY A 243 31.36 2.80 -9.02
C GLY A 243 32.46 1.82 -8.57
N ALA A 244 32.13 0.61 -8.12
CA ALA A 244 33.09 -0.30 -7.49
C ALA A 244 34.26 -0.69 -8.39
N VAL A 245 34.05 -0.79 -9.71
CA VAL A 245 35.13 -1.09 -10.67
C VAL A 245 36.05 0.12 -10.84
N VAL A 246 35.49 1.32 -10.94
CA VAL A 246 36.23 2.57 -11.07
C VAL A 246 37.09 2.80 -9.83
N VAL A 247 36.52 2.69 -8.63
CA VAL A 247 37.27 2.83 -7.37
C VAL A 247 38.42 1.82 -7.29
N ARG A 248 38.19 0.56 -7.68
CA ARG A 248 39.25 -0.47 -7.70
C ARG A 248 40.34 -0.20 -8.74
N SER A 249 40.00 0.37 -9.90
CA SER A 249 40.97 0.70 -10.95
C SER A 249 41.98 1.78 -10.55
N PHE A 250 41.62 2.69 -9.62
CA PHE A 250 42.54 3.69 -9.07
C PHE A 250 43.51 3.14 -7.99
N GLY A 251 43.45 1.83 -7.71
CA GLY A 251 44.39 1.12 -6.84
C GLY A 251 44.05 1.16 -5.34
N ALA A 252 44.79 0.35 -4.57
CA ALA A 252 44.48 0.04 -3.17
C ALA A 252 44.39 1.25 -2.23
N LYS A 253 45.07 2.36 -2.55
CA LYS A 253 45.02 3.59 -1.76
C LYS A 253 43.64 4.25 -1.80
N GLN A 254 43.01 4.31 -2.97
CA GLN A 254 41.66 4.90 -3.11
C GLN A 254 40.59 3.94 -2.57
N THR A 255 40.75 2.63 -2.75
CA THR A 255 39.86 1.62 -2.13
C THR A 255 39.82 1.77 -0.60
N ARG A 256 40.98 1.84 0.07
CA ARG A 256 41.04 2.03 1.53
C ARG A 256 40.50 3.38 2.01
N ARG A 257 40.56 4.43 1.17
CA ARG A 257 39.98 5.74 1.48
C ARG A 257 38.46 5.66 1.40
N PHE A 258 37.96 5.01 0.35
CA PHE A 258 36.54 4.77 0.14
C PHE A 258 35.92 3.92 1.27
N GLU A 259 36.56 2.80 1.64
CA GLU A 259 36.13 1.94 2.76
C GLU A 259 36.02 2.71 4.09
N ARG A 260 37.00 3.59 4.38
CA ARG A 260 36.97 4.44 5.57
C ARG A 260 35.82 5.44 5.53
N LEU A 261 35.62 6.11 4.40
CA LEU A 261 34.50 7.06 4.23
C LEU A 261 33.15 6.36 4.35
N GLN A 262 33.03 5.14 3.83
CA GLN A 262 31.81 4.34 3.95
C GLN A 262 31.54 3.97 5.42
N GLN A 263 32.57 3.55 6.18
CA GLN A 263 32.42 3.25 7.61
C GLN A 263 31.98 4.47 8.44
N THR A 264 32.38 5.69 8.05
CA THR A 264 31.98 6.92 8.75
C THR A 264 30.57 7.40 8.39
N LYS A 265 30.09 7.12 7.18
CA LYS A 265 28.77 7.59 6.71
C LYS A 265 27.63 6.61 6.97
N VAL A 266 27.94 5.32 7.13
CA VAL A 266 26.95 4.24 7.28
C VAL A 266 26.72 3.85 8.74
N ASN A 267 27.71 4.04 9.62
CA ASN A 267 27.56 3.92 11.08
C ASN A 267 27.13 5.26 11.68
#